data_AF-A0A497S1X8-F1
#
_entry.id   AF-A0A497S1X8-F1
#
_cell.length_a   1.000
_cell.length_b   1.000
_cell.length_c   1.000
_cell.angle_alpha   90.00
_cell.angle_beta   90.00
_cell.angle_gamma   90.00
#
_symmetry.space_group_name_H-M   'P 1'
#
loop_
_entity.id
_entity.type
_entity.pdbx_description
1 polymer ?
#
loop_
_entity_poly.entity_id
_entity_poly.type
_entity_poly.pdbx_seq_one_letter_code
_entity_poly.pdbx_strand_id
1 'polypeptide(L)' 'DRASHIVLHMAEELGEIARLILRNEGYKTEKFEKKELAYELTDLLYLTLKLANKFEINLEKEWDDMWKRYEKKTSRL' A
#
# COMPACT_ATOMS: atom_id res chain seq x y z
N ASP A 1 6.58 -16.75 8.09
CA ASP A 1 5.13 -16.56 7.92
C ASP A 1 4.59 -17.14 6.63
N ARG A 2 3.36 -17.67 6.68
CA ARG A 2 2.62 -18.10 5.47
C ARG A 2 2.20 -16.86 4.68
N ALA A 3 2.21 -16.95 3.34
CA ALA A 3 1.83 -15.82 2.49
C ALA A 3 0.40 -15.37 2.77
N SER A 4 -0.49 -16.32 3.08
CA SER A 4 -1.87 -16.06 3.49
C SER A 4 -2.00 -15.16 4.72
N HIS A 5 -1.10 -15.28 5.71
CA HIS A 5 -1.13 -14.41 6.88
C HIS A 5 -0.67 -12.99 6.54
N ILE A 6 0.35 -12.85 5.69
CA ILE A 6 0.82 -11.55 5.22
C ILE A 6 -0.32 -10.83 4.49
N VAL A 7 -0.99 -11.52 3.58
CA VAL A 7 -2.13 -10.96 2.82
C VAL A 7 -3.32 -10.64 3.73
N LEU A 8 -3.59 -11.46 4.75
CA LEU A 8 -4.62 -11.16 5.74
C LEU A 8 -4.33 -9.85 6.46
N HIS A 9 -3.11 -9.67 6.99
CA HIS A 9 -2.73 -8.42 7.65
C HIS A 9 -2.76 -7.23 6.69
N MET A 10 -2.37 -7.41 5.42
CA MET A 10 -2.50 -6.34 4.42
C MET A 10 -3.95 -5.86 4.25
N ALA A 11 -4.92 -6.79 4.32
CA ALA A 11 -6.34 -6.44 4.26
C ALA A 11 -6.81 -5.68 5.51
N GLU A 12 -6.23 -5.99 6.68
CA GLU A 12 -6.47 -5.27 7.93
C GLU A 12 -5.97 -3.82 7.83
N GLU A 13 -4.70 -3.61 7.46
CA GLU A 13 -4.14 -2.24 7.33
C GLU A 13 -4.89 -1.43 6.27
N LEU A 14 -5.25 -2.05 5.14
CA LEU A 14 -6.04 -1.38 4.11
C LEU A 14 -7.43 -0.98 4.61
N GLY A 15 -8.04 -1.79 5.48
CA GLY A 15 -9.31 -1.50 6.12
C GLY A 15 -9.22 -0.32 7.08
N GLU A 16 -8.14 -0.22 7.86
CA GLU A 16 -7.88 0.92 8.74
C GLU A 16 -7.59 2.20 7.96
N ILE A 17 -6.80 2.13 6.88
CA ILE A 17 -6.62 3.24 5.93
C ILE A 17 -7.98 3.73 5.41
N ALA A 18 -8.83 2.81 4.92
CA ALA A 18 -10.15 3.17 4.42
C ALA A 18 -11.01 3.86 5.50
N ARG A 19 -10.96 3.36 6.74
CA ARG A 19 -11.65 3.99 7.89
C ARG A 19 -11.15 5.40 8.16
N LEU A 20 -9.83 5.63 8.10
CA LEU A 20 -9.21 6.94 8.31
C LEU A 20 -9.57 7.93 7.19
N ILE A 21 -9.64 7.48 5.94
CA ILE A 21 -10.09 8.31 4.82
C ILE A 21 -11.55 8.72 5.01
N LEU A 22 -12.43 7.80 5.43
CA LEU A 22 -13.84 8.13 5.72
C LEU A 22 -13.99 9.15 6.87
N ARG A 23 -13.11 9.11 7.89
CA ARG A 23 -13.03 10.16 8.92
C ARG A 23 -12.62 11.50 8.32
N ASN A 24 -11.58 11.50 7.47
CA ASN A 24 -11.09 12.72 6.82
C ASN A 24 -12.15 13.36 5.88
N GLU A 25 -12.97 12.54 5.24
CA GLU A 25 -14.05 12.97 4.35
C GLU A 25 -15.35 13.35 5.08
N GLY A 26 -15.39 13.25 6.42
CA GLY A 26 -16.54 13.65 7.23
C GLY A 26 -17.69 12.62 7.28
N TYR A 27 -17.48 11.39 6.79
CA TYR A 27 -18.45 10.30 6.90
C TYR A 27 -18.46 9.62 8.28
N LYS A 28 -17.52 9.99 9.16
CA LYS A 28 -17.37 9.50 10.53
C LYS A 28 -17.19 10.67 11.49
N THR A 29 -17.65 10.50 12.73
CA THR A 29 -17.61 11.54 13.77
C THR A 29 -16.25 11.62 14.46
N GLU A 30 -15.47 10.55 14.40
CA GLU A 30 -14.13 10.46 14.94
C GLU A 30 -13.18 11.37 14.17
N LYS A 31 -12.29 12.05 14.91
CA LYS A 31 -11.32 12.97 14.32
C LYS A 31 -10.32 12.21 13.44
N PHE A 32 -10.01 12.75 12.27
CA PHE A 32 -8.91 12.28 11.45
C PHE A 32 -7.56 12.66 12.06
N GLU A 33 -6.66 11.69 12.14
CA GLU A 33 -5.27 11.91 12.53
C GLU A 33 -4.31 11.48 11.42
N LYS A 34 -3.60 12.45 10.83
CA LYS A 34 -2.60 12.20 9.79
C LYS A 34 -1.50 11.23 10.25
N LYS A 35 -1.21 11.21 11.55
CA LYS A 35 -0.23 10.31 12.16
C LYS A 35 -0.68 8.85 12.10
N GLU A 36 -1.95 8.57 12.39
CA GLU A 36 -2.53 7.22 12.25
C GLU A 36 -2.44 6.77 10.78
N LEU A 37 -2.84 7.64 9.84
CA LEU A 37 -2.75 7.31 8.41
C LEU A 37 -1.32 7.00 7.97
N ALA A 38 -0.33 7.76 8.47
CA ALA A 38 1.07 7.50 8.17
C ALA A 38 1.54 6.14 8.70
N TYR A 39 1.05 5.69 9.85
CA TYR A 39 1.35 4.37 10.39
C TYR A 39 0.76 3.26 9.53
N GLU A 40 -0.54 3.30 9.24
CA GLU A 40 -1.19 2.25 8.45
C GLU A 40 -0.59 2.14 7.03
N LEU A 41 -0.23 3.27 6.41
CA LEU A 41 0.47 3.28 5.12
C LEU A 41 1.87 2.65 5.21
N THR A 42 2.58 2.91 6.30
CA THR A 42 3.91 2.33 6.54
C THR A 42 3.82 0.83 6.76
N ASP A 43 2.85 0.38 7.54
CA ASP A 43 2.62 -1.05 7.81
C ASP A 43 2.22 -1.81 6.54
N LEU A 44 1.33 -1.22 5.72
CA LEU A 44 0.97 -1.81 4.44
C LEU A 44 2.16 -1.88 3.47
N LEU A 45 3.02 -0.85 3.43
CA LEU A 45 4.25 -0.86 2.65
C LEU A 45 5.21 -1.94 3.13
N TYR A 46 5.41 -2.05 4.45
CA TYR A 46 6.24 -3.09 5.05
C TYR A 46 5.73 -4.50 4.68
N LEU A 47 4.43 -4.74 4.79
CA LEU A 47 3.83 -6.03 4.43
C LEU A 47 3.96 -6.34 2.93
N THR A 48 3.88 -5.32 2.07
CA THR A 48 4.12 -5.45 0.63
C THR A 48 5.56 -5.90 0.36
N LEU A 49 6.55 -5.24 0.97
CA LEU A 49 7.95 -5.63 0.86
C LEU A 49 8.21 -7.04 1.42
N LYS A 50 7.60 -7.36 2.57
CA LYS A 50 7.67 -8.68 3.21
C LYS A 50 7.12 -9.78 2.31
N LEU A 51 6.01 -9.52 1.61
CA LEU A 51 5.41 -10.45 0.65
C LEU A 51 6.32 -10.67 -0.56
N ALA A 52 6.86 -9.59 -1.14
CA ALA A 52 7.78 -9.69 -2.27
C ALA A 52 9.04 -10.49 -1.92
N ASN A 53 9.66 -10.20 -0.78
CA ASN A 53 10.83 -10.93 -0.29
C ASN A 53 10.52 -12.43 -0.11
N LYS A 54 9.32 -12.78 0.37
CA LYS A 54 8.90 -14.17 0.53
C LYS A 54 8.84 -14.94 -0.80
N PHE A 55 8.54 -14.26 -1.90
CA PHE A 55 8.45 -14.84 -3.24
C PHE A 55 9.67 -14.51 -4.12
N GLU A 56 10.75 -13.99 -3.52
CA GLU A 56 11.99 -13.63 -4.22
C GLU A 56 11.77 -12.62 -5.37
N ILE A 57 10.78 -11.74 -5.21
CA ILE A 57 10.47 -10.69 -6.19
C ILE A 57 11.33 -9.46 -5.89
N ASN A 58 12.14 -9.04 -6.86
CA ASN A 58 12.87 -7.77 -6.79
C ASN A 58 11.93 -6.61 -7.16
N LEU A 59 11.28 -6.02 -6.15
CA LEU A 59 10.35 -4.92 -6.35
C LEU A 59 10.99 -3.65 -6.92
N GLU A 60 12.27 -3.39 -6.64
CA GLU A 60 12.98 -2.23 -7.19
C GLU A 60 13.11 -2.37 -8.72
N LYS A 61 13.52 -3.55 -9.20
CA LYS A 61 13.55 -3.83 -10.64
C LYS A 61 12.16 -3.69 -11.27
N GLU A 62 11.12 -4.25 -10.64
CA GLU A 62 9.76 -4.18 -11.18
C GLU A 62 9.20 -2.75 -11.19
N TRP A 63 9.62 -1.91 -10.24
CA TRP A 63 9.33 -0.47 -10.19
C TRP A 63 10.00 0.29 -11.34
N ASP A 64 11.29 0.03 -11.59
CA ASP A 64 12.00 0.66 -12.71
C ASP A 64 11.41 0.25 -14.07
N ASP A 65 11.09 -1.03 -14.23
CA ASP A 65 10.47 -1.55 -15.44
C ASP A 65 9.05 -0.99 -15.63
N MET A 66 8.32 -0.72 -14.55
CA MET A 66 7.05 0.01 -14.60
C MET A 66 7.23 1.42 -15.16
N TRP A 67 8.20 2.20 -14.69
CA TRP A 67 8.43 3.56 -15.18
C TRP A 67 8.80 3.62 -16.66
N LYS A 68 9.66 2.71 -17.13
CA LYS A 68 9.97 2.58 -18.57
C LYS A 68 8.73 2.32 -19.43
N ARG A 69 7.75 1.57 -18.90
CA ARG A 69 6.46 1.33 -19.57
C ARG A 69 5.58 2.59 -19.57
N TYR A 70 5.56 3.35 -18.49
CA TYR A 70 4.81 4.61 -18.40
C TYR A 70 5.34 5.66 -19.37
N GLU A 71 6.65 5.89 -19.43
CA GLU A 71 7.27 6.85 -20.37
C GLU A 71 6.90 6.56 -21.83
N LYS A 72 6.92 5.27 -22.22
CA LYS A 72 6.49 4.84 -23.55
C LYS A 72 5.00 5.07 -23.84
N LYS A 73 4.15 5.11 -22.80
CA LYS A 73 2.72 5.39 -22.96
C LYS A 73 2.46 6.90 -23.06
N THR A 74 3.11 7.68 -22.20
CA THR A 74 2.92 9.14 -22.16
C THR A 74 3.54 9.82 -23.38
N SER A 75 4.64 9.30 -23.93
CA SER A 75 5.23 9.80 -25.19
C SER A 75 4.43 9.48 -26.46
N ARG A 76 3.37 8.67 -26.35
CA ARG A 76 2.43 8.35 -27.44
C ARG A 76 1.16 9.21 -27.41
N LEU A 77 1.04 10.09 -26.42
CA LEU A 77 0.00 11.11 -26.28
C LEU A 77 0.58 12.48 -26.65
#